data_AF-A0A815F4T4-F1
#
_entry.id   AF-A0A815F4T4-F1
#
_cell.length_a   1.000
_cell.length_b   1.000
_cell.length_c   1.000
_cell.angle_alpha   90.00
_cell.angle_beta   90.00
_cell.angle_gamma   90.00
#
_symmetry.space_group_name_H-M   'P 1'
#
loop_
_entity.id
_entity.type
_entity.pdbx_description
1 polymer ?
#
loop_
_entity_poly.entity_id
_entity_poly.type
_entity_poly.pdbx_seq_one_letter_code
_entity_poly.pdbx_strand_id
1 'polypeptide(L)'
;MVDRPKHSTHRVIINSGLVENGSVCSHDLVHVYQADIFLRVAMTVLPIAAVVSYLLDSIWQLTTSSTYAGLSSTVLHIFYYLQFYSFFTVQPSWIITVFNITYQIIIWIVRIGGDVVYLIDHKQAGDKFYTVILSVNIVQDTVFICWICAYKILQYEPLIKVEHKALFSVVSRLEVILAILVPIFSRKDNLVKRTVANISLFILYDFFAGYYRWFTVRLKWCLWLFVVFVTVSVCNEWLYFAKGHEFEICDKIGAAFEFLAECSCCLLIIWQFQMPSKTKKPNSVL
;
A
#
# COMPACT_ATOMS: atom_id res chain seq x y z
N MET A 1 5.88 50.27 -3.00
CA MET A 1 5.86 49.64 -1.67
C MET A 1 5.55 48.18 -1.88
N VAL A 2 6.47 47.30 -1.50
CA VAL A 2 6.39 45.84 -1.71
C VAL A 2 5.86 45.21 -0.43
N ASP A 3 4.68 44.61 -0.48
CA ASP A 3 4.09 43.89 0.65
C ASP A 3 4.87 42.59 0.91
N ARG A 4 5.41 42.46 2.12
CA ARG A 4 6.02 41.21 2.60
C ARG A 4 4.94 40.23 3.06
N PRO A 5 5.06 38.93 2.76
CA PRO A 5 4.10 37.93 3.23
C PRO A 5 4.25 37.70 4.75
N LYS A 6 3.11 37.64 5.45
CA LYS A 6 3.00 37.28 6.86
C LYS A 6 3.42 35.82 7.08
N HIS A 7 4.45 35.61 7.89
CA HIS A 7 4.81 34.28 8.42
C HIS A 7 3.70 33.78 9.36
N SER A 8 3.15 32.60 9.05
CA SER A 8 2.32 31.83 9.98
C SER A 8 3.20 31.20 11.07
N THR A 9 3.02 31.66 12.32
CA THR A 9 3.73 31.14 13.48
C THR A 9 3.01 29.89 14.00
N HIS A 10 3.64 28.72 13.86
CA HIS A 10 3.23 27.52 14.59
C HIS A 10 3.53 27.72 16.08
N ARG A 11 2.49 27.85 16.92
CA ARG A 11 2.64 27.80 18.38
C ARG A 11 2.81 26.35 18.82
N VAL A 12 4.01 26.01 19.25
CA VAL A 12 4.28 24.81 20.05
C VAL A 12 3.94 25.14 21.50
N ILE A 13 2.94 24.47 22.07
CA ILE A 13 2.60 24.60 23.49
C ILE A 13 3.55 23.69 24.26
N ILE A 14 4.55 24.27 24.91
CA ILE A 14 5.48 23.56 25.79
C ILE A 14 4.94 23.61 27.21
N ASN A 15 4.87 22.45 27.86
CA ASN A 15 4.44 22.31 29.24
C ASN A 15 5.45 23.01 30.16
N SER A 16 4.98 23.89 31.05
CA SER A 16 5.82 24.84 31.82
C SER A 16 6.79 24.18 32.80
N GLY A 17 6.71 22.87 33.02
CA GLY A 17 7.64 22.10 33.85
C GLY A 17 8.94 21.63 33.18
N LEU A 18 9.15 21.92 31.89
CA LEU A 18 10.31 21.44 31.11
C LEU A 18 11.27 22.56 30.64
N VAL A 19 11.03 23.81 31.07
CA VAL A 19 11.71 25.01 30.54
C VAL A 19 13.11 25.24 31.13
N GLU A 20 13.53 24.49 32.16
CA GLU A 20 14.86 24.68 32.75
C GLU A 20 16.00 24.03 31.95
N ASN A 21 15.73 23.22 30.92
CA ASN A 21 16.77 22.61 30.09
C ASN A 21 16.59 22.94 28.60
N GLY A 22 17.00 24.16 28.20
CA GLY A 22 16.92 24.68 26.83
C GLY A 22 17.71 23.90 25.75
N SER A 23 18.37 22.81 26.10
CA SER A 23 19.08 21.91 25.17
C SER A 23 18.25 20.72 24.68
N VAL A 24 17.11 20.40 25.33
CA VAL A 24 16.36 19.16 25.02
C VAL A 24 15.40 19.36 23.84
N CYS A 25 14.79 20.55 23.71
CA CYS A 25 13.83 20.81 22.63
C CYS A 25 14.47 20.88 21.22
N SER A 26 15.70 21.37 21.08
CA SER A 26 16.35 21.44 19.75
C SER A 26 16.79 20.06 19.26
N HIS A 27 17.24 19.19 20.16
CA HIS A 27 17.64 17.83 19.84
C HIS A 27 16.43 16.98 19.40
N ASP A 28 15.32 17.03 20.16
CA ASP A 28 14.10 16.29 19.81
C ASP A 28 13.45 16.79 18.51
N LEU A 29 13.50 18.10 18.24
CA LEU A 29 13.02 18.67 16.96
C LEU A 29 13.88 18.22 15.76
N VAL A 30 15.20 18.12 15.92
CA VAL A 30 16.10 17.64 14.86
C VAL A 30 15.88 16.16 14.59
N HIS A 31 15.72 15.32 15.62
CA HIS A 31 15.42 13.89 15.47
C HIS A 31 14.06 13.64 14.82
N VAL A 32 13.03 14.40 15.19
CA VAL A 32 11.70 14.30 14.57
C VAL A 32 11.76 14.72 13.09
N TYR A 33 12.48 15.80 12.77
CA TYR A 33 12.59 16.28 11.38
C TYR A 33 13.43 15.34 10.49
N GLN A 34 14.51 14.76 11.02
CA GLN A 34 15.32 13.78 10.29
C GLN A 34 14.55 12.46 10.06
N ALA A 35 13.78 11.99 11.04
CA ALA A 35 12.94 10.80 10.90
C ALA A 35 11.85 11.00 9.83
N ASP A 36 11.24 12.18 9.76
CA ASP A 36 10.23 12.51 8.75
C ASP A 36 10.81 12.56 7.33
N ILE A 37 12.03 13.08 7.14
CA ILE A 37 12.71 13.08 5.84
C ILE A 37 13.07 11.66 5.43
N PHE A 38 13.69 10.89 6.33
CA PHE A 38 14.07 9.50 6.06
C PHE A 38 12.85 8.68 5.63
N LEU A 39 11.73 8.80 6.35
CA LEU A 39 10.52 8.06 6.04
C LEU A 39 9.91 8.49 4.70
N ARG A 40 9.92 9.78 4.35
CA ARG A 40 9.47 10.24 3.02
C ARG A 40 10.32 9.65 1.89
N VAL A 41 11.64 9.64 2.07
CA VAL A 41 12.57 9.04 1.11
C VAL A 41 12.32 7.53 1.02
N ALA A 42 12.22 6.83 2.15
CA ALA A 42 11.92 5.40 2.20
C ALA A 42 10.60 5.08 1.49
N MET A 43 9.54 5.84 1.76
CA MET A 43 8.23 5.66 1.11
C MET A 43 8.20 6.07 -0.37
N THR A 44 9.28 6.65 -0.89
CA THR A 44 9.47 6.92 -2.33
C THR A 44 10.30 5.84 -2.99
N VAL A 45 11.35 5.37 -2.31
CA VAL A 45 12.31 4.40 -2.84
C VAL A 45 11.80 2.96 -2.72
N LEU A 46 11.17 2.60 -1.61
CA LEU A 46 10.71 1.23 -1.34
C LEU A 46 9.65 0.74 -2.35
N PRO A 47 8.66 1.55 -2.77
CA PRO A 47 7.75 1.13 -3.84
C PRO A 47 8.46 0.86 -5.17
N ILE A 48 9.46 1.68 -5.53
CA ILE A 48 10.28 1.46 -6.74
C ILE A 48 11.05 0.15 -6.62
N ALA A 49 11.74 -0.05 -5.50
CA ALA A 49 12.50 -1.27 -5.25
C ALA A 49 11.58 -2.50 -5.33
N ALA A 50 10.39 -2.43 -4.74
CA ALA A 50 9.41 -3.51 -4.74
C ALA A 50 8.93 -3.86 -6.16
N VAL A 51 8.53 -2.87 -6.98
CA VAL A 51 8.09 -3.16 -8.37
C VAL A 51 9.22 -3.66 -9.25
N VAL A 52 10.45 -3.15 -9.09
CA VAL A 52 11.61 -3.62 -9.86
C VAL A 52 11.98 -5.04 -9.45
N SER A 53 12.01 -5.34 -8.15
CA SER A 53 12.26 -6.70 -7.65
C SER A 53 11.21 -7.68 -8.15
N TYR A 54 9.93 -7.30 -8.14
CA TYR A 54 8.85 -8.12 -8.68
C TYR A 54 8.99 -8.37 -10.19
N LEU A 55 9.30 -7.34 -10.98
CA LEU A 55 9.55 -7.49 -12.41
C LEU A 55 10.73 -8.43 -12.68
N LEU A 56 11.86 -8.25 -11.99
CA LEU A 56 13.04 -9.10 -12.15
C LEU A 56 12.75 -10.55 -11.77
N ASP A 57 11.99 -10.77 -10.69
CA ASP A 57 11.57 -12.09 -10.26
C ASP A 57 10.60 -12.75 -11.26
N SER A 58 9.67 -12.00 -11.85
CA SER A 58 8.80 -12.50 -12.93
C SER A 58 9.60 -12.91 -14.18
N ILE A 59 10.61 -12.14 -14.57
CA ILE A 59 11.49 -12.48 -15.70
C ILE A 59 12.32 -13.72 -15.34
N TRP A 60 12.80 -13.82 -14.11
CA TRP A 60 13.51 -14.99 -13.63
C TRP A 60 12.63 -16.24 -13.70
N GLN A 61 11.36 -16.14 -13.27
CA GLN A 61 10.37 -17.22 -13.33
C GLN A 61 10.24 -17.84 -14.73
N LEU A 62 10.28 -17.04 -15.81
CA LEU A 62 10.24 -17.55 -17.19
C LEU A 62 11.44 -18.43 -17.56
N THR A 63 12.58 -18.23 -16.91
CA THR A 63 13.83 -18.96 -17.22
C THR A 63 14.10 -20.10 -16.24
N THR A 64 13.73 -19.90 -14.98
CA THR A 64 13.98 -20.80 -13.86
C THR A 64 12.81 -20.64 -12.90
N SER A 65 12.13 -21.74 -12.52
CA SER A 65 11.06 -21.68 -11.52
C SER A 65 11.55 -20.95 -10.25
N SER A 66 11.06 -19.73 -10.04
CA SER A 66 11.42 -18.89 -8.90
C SER A 66 10.79 -19.44 -7.62
N THR A 67 11.60 -19.53 -6.57
CA THR A 67 11.13 -19.81 -5.20
C THR A 67 10.62 -18.56 -4.48
N TYR A 68 10.82 -17.37 -5.05
CA TYR A 68 10.57 -16.08 -4.38
C TYR A 68 9.32 -15.34 -4.87
N ALA A 69 8.57 -15.90 -5.83
CA ALA A 69 7.35 -15.30 -6.40
C ALA A 69 6.35 -14.78 -5.36
N GLY A 70 6.08 -15.55 -4.31
CA GLY A 70 5.19 -15.11 -3.23
C GLY A 70 5.78 -13.95 -2.41
N LEU A 71 7.07 -14.01 -2.10
CA LEU A 71 7.75 -12.99 -1.30
C LEU A 71 7.84 -11.65 -2.03
N SER A 72 8.22 -11.67 -3.30
CA SER A 72 8.29 -10.47 -4.15
C SER A 72 6.90 -9.83 -4.28
N SER A 73 5.86 -10.63 -4.51
CA SER A 73 4.46 -10.19 -4.55
C SER A 73 4.03 -9.55 -3.22
N THR A 74 4.42 -10.10 -2.08
CA THR A 74 4.03 -9.57 -0.76
C THR A 74 4.61 -8.19 -0.50
N VAL A 75 5.91 -8.06 -0.76
CA VAL A 75 6.63 -6.78 -0.62
C VAL A 75 6.06 -5.76 -1.60
N LEU A 76 5.75 -6.18 -2.83
CA LEU A 76 5.05 -5.37 -3.82
C LEU A 76 3.72 -4.85 -3.26
N HIS A 77 2.81 -5.71 -2.83
CA HIS A 77 1.46 -5.31 -2.40
C HIS A 77 1.51 -4.26 -1.27
N ILE A 78 2.36 -4.45 -0.26
CA ILE A 78 2.45 -3.53 0.87
C ILE A 78 2.93 -2.15 0.40
N PHE A 79 4.06 -2.08 -0.30
CA PHE A 79 4.61 -0.79 -0.70
C PHE A 79 3.81 -0.14 -1.83
N TYR A 80 3.22 -0.94 -2.71
CA TYR A 80 2.36 -0.46 -3.79
C TYR A 80 1.09 0.19 -3.25
N TYR A 81 0.49 -0.30 -2.17
CA TYR A 81 -0.69 0.37 -1.59
C TYR A 81 -0.32 1.48 -0.61
N LEU A 82 0.75 1.33 0.17
CA LEU A 82 1.15 2.37 1.14
C LEU A 82 1.71 3.64 0.48
N GLN A 83 2.24 3.57 -0.74
CA GLN A 83 2.72 4.77 -1.45
C GLN A 83 1.62 5.84 -1.64
N PHE A 84 0.35 5.44 -1.66
CA PHE A 84 -0.79 6.36 -1.75
C PHE A 84 -1.03 7.12 -0.45
N TYR A 85 -0.23 6.93 0.59
CA TYR A 85 -0.36 7.66 1.86
C TYR A 85 0.84 8.57 2.16
N SER A 86 1.99 8.35 1.53
CA SER A 86 3.21 9.13 1.80
C SER A 86 3.16 10.53 1.18
N PHE A 87 2.62 10.65 -0.04
CA PHE A 87 2.70 11.88 -0.85
C PHE A 87 1.59 12.91 -0.60
N PHE A 88 0.55 12.58 0.18
CA PHE A 88 -0.57 13.49 0.44
C PHE A 88 -0.32 14.49 1.60
N THR A 89 0.86 14.43 2.21
CA THR A 89 1.23 15.31 3.33
C THR A 89 1.84 16.65 2.90
N VAL A 90 2.14 16.85 1.61
CA VAL A 90 2.76 18.08 1.09
C VAL A 90 1.69 18.98 0.48
N GLN A 91 1.76 20.30 0.71
CA GLN A 91 0.83 21.25 0.10
C GLN A 91 0.85 21.10 -1.44
N PRO A 92 -0.32 20.94 -2.08
CA PRO A 92 -0.39 20.66 -3.51
C PRO A 92 0.00 21.91 -4.30
N SER A 93 1.22 21.95 -4.83
CA SER A 93 1.56 22.78 -5.98
C SER A 93 1.31 21.97 -7.26
N TRP A 94 0.99 22.65 -8.37
CA TRP A 94 0.80 21.98 -9.66
C TRP A 94 2.01 21.09 -10.03
N ILE A 95 3.23 21.58 -9.77
CA ILE A 95 4.48 20.84 -10.03
C ILE A 95 4.53 19.55 -9.21
N ILE A 96 4.18 19.61 -7.92
CA ILE A 96 4.15 18.43 -7.05
C ILE A 96 3.07 17.44 -7.50
N THR A 97 1.91 17.92 -7.93
CA THR A 97 0.84 17.07 -8.47
C THR A 97 1.29 16.34 -9.73
N VAL A 98 1.90 17.05 -10.69
CA VAL A 98 2.43 16.45 -11.92
C VAL A 98 3.50 15.41 -11.59
N PHE A 99 4.47 15.74 -10.73
CA PHE A 99 5.51 14.81 -10.29
C PHE A 99 4.90 13.55 -9.66
N ASN A 100 3.93 13.71 -8.77
CA ASN A 100 3.24 12.60 -8.11
C ASN A 100 2.46 11.72 -9.09
N ILE A 101 1.83 12.29 -10.11
CA ILE A 101 1.13 11.53 -11.15
C ILE A 101 2.13 10.76 -11.99
N THR A 102 3.20 11.41 -12.46
CA THR A 102 4.27 10.76 -13.23
C THR A 102 4.90 9.60 -12.46
N TYR A 103 5.21 9.80 -11.18
CA TYR A 103 5.73 8.75 -10.30
C TYR A 103 4.80 7.54 -10.21
N GLN A 104 3.50 7.77 -10.00
CA GLN A 104 2.51 6.69 -9.92
C GLN A 104 2.35 5.95 -11.26
N ILE A 105 2.38 6.67 -12.39
CA ILE A 105 2.34 6.06 -13.72
C ILE A 105 3.58 5.20 -13.97
N ILE A 106 4.77 5.66 -13.58
CA ILE A 106 6.01 4.88 -13.74
C ILE A 106 5.92 3.58 -12.94
N ILE A 107 5.52 3.65 -11.67
CA ILE A 107 5.38 2.45 -10.82
C ILE A 107 4.33 1.50 -11.39
N TRP A 108 3.21 2.02 -11.88
CA TRP A 108 2.17 1.24 -12.53
C TRP A 108 2.67 0.52 -13.79
N ILE A 109 3.43 1.20 -14.67
CA ILE A 109 4.00 0.58 -15.87
C ILE A 109 4.94 -0.58 -15.49
N VAL A 110 5.81 -0.38 -14.50
CA VAL A 110 6.75 -1.43 -14.05
C VAL A 110 5.99 -2.61 -13.45
N ARG A 111 4.97 -2.37 -12.63
CA ARG A 111 4.11 -3.42 -12.07
C ARG A 111 3.41 -4.23 -13.16
N ILE A 112 2.74 -3.56 -14.10
CA ILE A 112 2.08 -4.22 -15.25
C ILE A 112 3.08 -5.06 -16.04
N GLY A 113 4.31 -4.57 -16.22
CA GLY A 113 5.38 -5.35 -16.86
C GLY A 113 5.57 -6.72 -16.20
N GLY A 114 5.61 -6.75 -14.86
CA GLY A 114 5.72 -8.00 -14.10
C GLY A 114 4.48 -8.89 -14.23
N ASP A 115 3.29 -8.31 -14.13
CA ASP A 115 2.03 -9.05 -14.26
C ASP A 115 1.86 -9.65 -15.68
N VAL A 116 2.26 -8.93 -16.72
CA VAL A 116 2.26 -9.44 -18.10
C VAL A 116 3.23 -10.61 -18.26
N VAL A 117 4.39 -10.56 -17.61
CA VAL A 117 5.36 -11.66 -17.64
C VAL A 117 4.77 -12.91 -16.96
N TYR A 118 4.18 -12.76 -15.77
CA TYR A 118 3.49 -13.88 -15.10
C TYR A 118 2.28 -14.39 -15.91
N LEU A 119 1.58 -13.51 -16.63
CA LEU A 119 0.49 -13.89 -17.52
C LEU A 119 0.98 -14.78 -18.66
N ILE A 120 2.14 -14.47 -19.22
CA ILE A 120 2.78 -15.29 -20.26
C ILE A 120 3.17 -16.65 -19.68
N ASP A 121 3.78 -16.69 -18.49
CA ASP A 121 4.16 -17.93 -17.80
C ASP A 121 2.94 -18.86 -17.60
N HIS A 122 1.86 -18.35 -17.02
CA HIS A 122 0.63 -19.12 -16.80
C HIS A 122 -0.06 -19.55 -18.10
N LYS A 123 -0.02 -18.71 -19.14
CA LYS A 123 -0.55 -19.04 -20.46
C LYS A 123 0.24 -20.18 -21.11
N GLN A 124 1.57 -20.18 -20.98
CA GLN A 124 2.44 -21.26 -21.46
C GLN A 124 2.22 -22.55 -20.67
N ALA A 125 1.96 -22.46 -19.37
CA ALA A 125 1.61 -23.59 -18.52
C ALA A 125 0.20 -24.16 -18.78
N GLY A 126 -0.64 -23.47 -19.57
CA GLY A 126 -2.00 -23.90 -19.89
C GLY A 126 -3.03 -23.66 -18.76
N ASP A 127 -2.68 -22.87 -17.74
CA ASP A 127 -3.55 -22.59 -16.60
C ASP A 127 -4.54 -21.47 -16.92
N LYS A 128 -5.71 -21.87 -17.44
CA LYS A 128 -6.77 -20.94 -17.84
C LYS A 128 -7.30 -20.10 -16.68
N PHE A 129 -7.36 -20.66 -15.47
CA PHE A 129 -7.97 -19.97 -14.33
C PHE A 129 -7.10 -18.79 -13.89
N TYR A 130 -5.81 -19.05 -13.64
CA TYR A 130 -4.86 -18.00 -13.25
C TYR A 130 -4.62 -16.99 -14.36
N THR A 131 -4.65 -17.41 -15.63
CA THR A 131 -4.60 -16.49 -16.78
C THR A 131 -5.76 -15.49 -16.75
N VAL A 132 -6.97 -15.93 -16.45
CA VAL A 132 -8.16 -15.06 -16.37
C VAL A 132 -8.06 -14.13 -15.16
N ILE A 133 -7.76 -14.66 -13.97
CA ILE A 133 -7.61 -13.86 -12.73
C ILE A 133 -6.59 -12.74 -12.94
N LEU A 134 -5.41 -13.07 -13.45
CA LEU A 134 -4.33 -12.10 -13.63
C LEU A 134 -4.67 -11.05 -14.70
N SER A 135 -5.36 -11.45 -15.77
CA SER A 135 -5.88 -10.53 -16.79
C SER A 135 -6.88 -9.54 -16.21
N VAL A 136 -7.80 -10.01 -15.35
CA VAL A 136 -8.75 -9.14 -14.65
C VAL A 136 -8.02 -8.24 -13.65
N ASN A 137 -6.97 -8.73 -12.98
CA ASN A 137 -6.17 -7.92 -12.06
C ASN A 137 -5.48 -6.74 -12.77
N ILE A 138 -4.86 -6.99 -13.92
CA ILE A 138 -4.25 -5.92 -14.76
C ILE A 138 -5.28 -4.84 -15.11
N VAL A 139 -6.52 -5.24 -15.46
CA VAL A 139 -7.60 -4.29 -15.75
C VAL A 139 -7.99 -3.52 -14.49
N GLN A 140 -8.18 -4.20 -13.37
CA GLN A 140 -8.52 -3.58 -12.09
C GLN A 140 -7.47 -2.55 -11.68
N ASP A 141 -6.19 -2.86 -11.79
CA ASP A 141 -5.10 -1.96 -11.44
C ASP A 141 -5.03 -0.74 -12.34
N THR A 142 -5.26 -0.94 -13.64
CA THR A 142 -5.33 0.15 -14.61
C THR A 142 -6.47 1.11 -14.25
N VAL A 143 -7.66 0.57 -13.96
CA VAL A 143 -8.82 1.37 -13.54
C VAL A 143 -8.52 2.11 -12.22
N PHE A 144 -7.92 1.42 -11.26
CA PHE A 144 -7.55 1.99 -9.96
C PHE A 144 -6.59 3.17 -10.11
N ILE A 145 -5.51 3.03 -10.89
CA ILE A 145 -4.54 4.11 -11.14
C ILE A 145 -5.18 5.29 -11.88
N CYS A 146 -6.00 5.02 -12.90
CA CYS A 146 -6.75 6.07 -13.58
C CYS A 146 -7.61 6.89 -12.60
N TRP A 147 -8.27 6.23 -11.65
CA TRP A 147 -9.07 6.88 -10.61
C TRP A 147 -8.22 7.74 -9.66
N ILE A 148 -7.08 7.22 -9.20
CA ILE A 148 -6.16 7.98 -8.35
C ILE A 148 -5.63 9.22 -9.08
N CYS A 149 -5.24 9.08 -10.35
CA CYS A 149 -4.81 10.21 -11.16
C CYS A 149 -5.92 11.25 -11.30
N ALA A 150 -7.16 10.84 -11.58
CA ALA A 150 -8.30 11.73 -11.67
C ALA A 150 -8.53 12.49 -10.34
N TYR A 151 -8.50 11.80 -9.19
CA TYR A 151 -8.65 12.43 -7.88
C TYR A 151 -7.53 13.42 -7.56
N LYS A 152 -6.29 13.14 -7.96
CA LYS A 152 -5.17 14.09 -7.80
C LYS A 152 -5.33 15.32 -8.69
N ILE A 153 -5.78 15.17 -9.94
CA ILE A 153 -6.05 16.29 -10.84
C ILE A 153 -7.19 17.17 -10.29
N LEU A 154 -8.24 16.54 -9.77
CA LEU A 154 -9.39 17.21 -9.17
C LEU A 154 -9.15 17.72 -7.74
N GLN A 155 -7.93 17.54 -7.21
CA GLN A 155 -7.52 18.00 -5.87
C GLN A 155 -8.43 17.49 -4.74
N TYR A 156 -8.83 16.22 -4.81
CA TYR A 156 -9.54 15.58 -3.69
C TYR A 156 -8.61 15.45 -2.49
N GLU A 157 -9.16 15.64 -1.30
CA GLU A 157 -8.43 15.48 -0.05
C GLU A 157 -8.69 14.09 0.55
N PRO A 158 -7.66 13.39 1.06
CA PRO A 158 -7.87 12.15 1.76
C PRO A 158 -8.52 12.42 3.13
N LEU A 159 -9.57 11.67 3.45
CA LEU A 159 -10.22 11.67 4.75
C LEU A 159 -9.23 11.29 5.87
N ILE A 160 -8.33 10.35 5.58
CA ILE A 160 -7.35 9.83 6.53
C ILE A 160 -5.99 10.45 6.22
N LYS A 161 -5.48 11.23 7.16
CA LYS A 161 -4.09 11.69 7.15
C LYS A 161 -3.28 10.70 7.97
N VAL A 162 -2.54 9.85 7.27
CA VAL A 162 -1.74 8.79 7.89
C VAL A 162 -0.57 9.41 8.64
N GLU A 163 -0.41 9.00 9.89
CA GLU A 163 0.73 9.41 10.72
C GLU A 163 2.00 8.68 10.28
N HIS A 164 3.12 9.39 10.24
CA HIS A 164 4.44 8.82 9.91
C HIS A 164 4.80 7.64 10.83
N LYS A 165 4.45 7.71 12.11
CA LYS A 165 4.63 6.62 13.08
C LYS A 165 3.92 5.32 12.67
N ALA A 166 2.72 5.42 12.09
CA ALA A 166 1.96 4.25 11.64
C ALA A 166 2.64 3.58 10.44
N LEU A 167 3.14 4.37 9.47
CA LEU A 167 3.90 3.83 8.34
C LEU A 167 5.19 3.14 8.80
N PHE A 168 5.93 3.74 9.73
CA PHE A 168 7.12 3.13 10.29
C PHE A 168 6.81 1.81 11.02
N SER A 169 5.70 1.77 11.77
CA SER A 169 5.26 0.52 12.41
C SER A 169 4.97 -0.59 11.40
N VAL A 170 4.43 -0.28 10.23
CA VAL A 170 4.18 -1.29 9.18
C VAL A 170 5.50 -1.78 8.59
N VAL A 171 6.43 -0.87 8.27
CA VAL A 171 7.76 -1.22 7.74
C VAL A 171 8.53 -2.12 8.71
N SER A 172 8.53 -1.79 10.01
CA SER A 172 9.19 -2.58 11.05
C SER A 172 8.58 -3.98 11.20
N ARG A 173 7.24 -4.11 11.13
CA ARG A 173 6.58 -5.42 11.16
C ARG A 173 6.90 -6.24 9.91
N LEU A 174 6.94 -5.59 8.75
CA LEU A 174 7.32 -6.24 7.50
C LEU A 174 8.76 -6.78 7.58
N GLU A 175 9.70 -6.00 8.12
CA GLU A 175 11.08 -6.46 8.32
C GLU A 175 11.16 -7.72 9.17
N VAL A 176 10.45 -7.77 10.31
CA VAL A 176 10.40 -8.95 11.18
C VAL A 176 9.79 -10.16 10.46
N ILE A 177 8.70 -9.93 9.74
CA ILE A 177 8.03 -10.99 8.96
C ILE A 177 8.95 -11.50 7.85
N LEU A 178 9.62 -10.62 7.10
CA LEU A 178 10.59 -11.01 6.08
C LEU A 178 11.76 -11.78 6.69
N ALA A 179 12.27 -11.37 7.84
CA ALA A 179 13.37 -12.06 8.52
C ALA A 179 12.99 -13.49 8.94
N ILE A 180 11.73 -13.73 9.31
CA ILE A 180 11.21 -15.06 9.63
C ILE A 180 10.96 -15.87 8.35
N LEU A 181 10.35 -15.25 7.34
CA LEU A 181 9.92 -15.97 6.16
C LEU A 181 11.07 -16.29 5.19
N VAL A 182 12.08 -15.42 5.03
CA VAL A 182 13.23 -15.65 4.12
C VAL A 182 13.93 -16.99 4.36
N PRO A 183 14.28 -17.38 5.61
CA PRO A 183 14.82 -18.71 5.90
C PRO A 183 13.85 -19.85 5.55
N ILE A 184 12.54 -19.66 5.74
CA ILE A 184 11.51 -20.65 5.42
C ILE A 184 11.43 -20.85 3.90
N PHE A 185 11.47 -19.77 3.11
CA PHE A 185 11.50 -19.82 1.64
C PHE A 185 12.76 -20.46 1.06
N SER A 186 13.88 -20.36 1.77
CA SER A 186 15.14 -20.97 1.31
C SER A 186 15.11 -22.51 1.35
N ARG A 187 14.16 -23.10 2.10
CA ARG A 187 13.96 -24.55 2.16
C ARG A 187 13.03 -24.97 1.03
N LYS A 188 13.55 -25.84 0.15
CA LYS A 188 13.06 -26.30 -1.17
C LYS A 188 11.61 -26.81 -1.27
N ASP A 189 10.82 -26.77 -0.21
CA ASP A 189 9.46 -27.31 -0.25
C ASP A 189 8.52 -26.26 -0.86
N ASN A 190 7.77 -26.68 -1.90
CA ASN A 190 6.76 -25.88 -2.62
C ASN A 190 5.61 -25.33 -1.74
N LEU A 191 5.70 -25.50 -0.42
CA LEU A 191 4.75 -25.03 0.60
C LEU A 191 4.53 -23.51 0.58
N VAL A 192 5.44 -22.72 0.01
CA VAL A 192 5.53 -21.29 0.35
C VAL A 192 5.20 -20.33 -0.78
N LYS A 193 5.00 -20.78 -2.03
CA LYS A 193 4.75 -19.84 -3.15
C LYS A 193 3.44 -19.04 -3.03
N ARG A 194 2.44 -19.54 -2.29
CA ARG A 194 1.07 -18.97 -2.24
C ARG A 194 0.70 -18.22 -0.95
N THR A 195 1.28 -18.57 0.19
CA THR A 195 0.84 -18.07 1.52
C THR A 195 1.13 -16.60 1.76
N VAL A 196 1.92 -16.00 0.90
CA VAL A 196 2.60 -14.75 1.21
C VAL A 196 1.75 -13.52 0.84
N ALA A 197 0.97 -13.58 -0.25
CA ALA A 197 0.08 -12.48 -0.60
C ALA A 197 -1.03 -12.29 0.46
N ASN A 198 -1.50 -13.37 1.08
CA ASN A 198 -2.40 -13.27 2.21
C ASN A 198 -1.78 -12.54 3.43
N ILE A 199 -0.46 -12.65 3.63
CA ILE A 199 0.26 -11.93 4.69
C ILE A 199 0.28 -10.42 4.41
N SER A 200 0.54 -9.99 3.17
CA SER A 200 0.49 -8.56 2.83
C SER A 200 -0.90 -7.98 3.07
N LEU A 201 -1.96 -8.70 2.67
CA LEU A 201 -3.34 -8.27 2.87
C LEU A 201 -3.71 -8.18 4.36
N PHE A 202 -3.23 -9.09 5.21
CA PHE A 202 -3.41 -8.98 6.66
C PHE A 202 -2.67 -7.77 7.27
N ILE A 203 -1.45 -7.49 6.83
CA ILE A 203 -0.70 -6.31 7.28
C ILE A 203 -1.45 -5.03 6.88
N LEU A 204 -1.98 -4.98 5.65
CA LEU A 204 -2.79 -3.86 5.18
C LEU A 204 -4.11 -3.74 5.97
N TYR A 205 -4.74 -4.86 6.33
CA TYR A 205 -5.92 -4.86 7.20
C TYR A 205 -5.60 -4.25 8.56
N ASP A 206 -4.54 -4.72 9.23
CA ASP A 206 -4.14 -4.18 10.53
C ASP A 206 -3.83 -2.67 10.45
N PHE A 207 -3.16 -2.25 9.38
CA PHE A 207 -2.92 -0.83 9.10
C PHE A 207 -4.23 -0.04 8.99
N PHE A 208 -5.19 -0.48 8.18
CA PHE A 208 -6.47 0.21 8.00
C PHE A 208 -7.36 0.14 9.24
N ALA A 209 -7.33 -0.96 9.99
CA ALA A 209 -8.06 -1.12 11.23
C ALA A 209 -7.64 -0.09 12.29
N GLY A 210 -6.37 0.32 12.30
CA GLY A 210 -5.88 1.43 13.11
C GLY A 210 -6.62 2.76 12.88
N TYR A 211 -7.25 2.92 11.71
CA TYR A 211 -8.01 4.12 11.34
C TYR A 211 -9.53 3.95 11.39
N TYR A 212 -10.04 2.80 11.83
CA TYR A 212 -11.46 2.44 11.79
C TYR A 212 -12.40 3.50 12.39
N ARG A 213 -11.98 4.16 13.47
CA ARG A 213 -12.79 5.19 14.15
C ARG A 213 -13.14 6.38 13.27
N TRP A 214 -12.28 6.70 12.29
CA TRP A 214 -12.47 7.84 11.38
C TRP A 214 -13.17 7.46 10.07
N PHE A 215 -13.51 6.19 9.87
CA PHE A 215 -14.12 5.73 8.63
C PHE A 215 -15.60 6.11 8.55
N THR A 216 -16.02 6.50 7.35
CA THR A 216 -17.45 6.59 7.03
C THR A 216 -18.10 5.22 7.04
N VAL A 217 -19.43 5.14 7.09
CA VAL A 217 -20.17 3.87 7.06
C VAL A 217 -19.78 3.02 5.84
N ARG A 218 -19.58 3.64 4.67
CA ARG A 218 -19.17 2.95 3.44
C ARG A 218 -17.76 2.35 3.56
N LEU A 219 -16.80 3.10 4.10
CA LEU A 219 -15.44 2.60 4.34
C LEU A 219 -15.42 1.46 5.38
N LYS A 220 -16.26 1.54 6.42
CA LYS A 220 -16.40 0.45 7.39
C LYS A 220 -16.91 -0.84 6.75
N TRP A 221 -17.93 -0.75 5.89
CA TRP A 221 -18.43 -1.91 5.14
C TRP A 221 -17.35 -2.49 4.21
N CYS A 222 -16.61 -1.62 3.53
CA CYS A 222 -15.52 -2.05 2.65
C CYS A 222 -14.40 -2.76 3.44
N LEU A 223 -14.04 -2.26 4.63
CA LEU A 223 -13.07 -2.91 5.51
C LEU A 223 -13.58 -4.27 6.02
N TRP A 224 -14.87 -4.38 6.33
CA TRP A 224 -15.48 -5.64 6.71
C TRP A 224 -15.47 -6.66 5.58
N LEU A 225 -15.79 -6.26 4.35
CA LEU A 225 -15.67 -7.14 3.19
C LEU A 225 -14.22 -7.57 2.97
N PHE A 226 -13.28 -6.62 3.09
CA PHE A 226 -11.86 -6.89 2.97
C PHE A 226 -11.39 -7.99 3.94
N VAL A 227 -11.69 -7.85 5.25
CA VAL A 227 -11.27 -8.86 6.24
C VAL A 227 -11.94 -10.21 6.02
N VAL A 228 -13.21 -10.22 5.60
CA VAL A 228 -13.92 -11.48 5.28
C VAL A 228 -13.24 -12.17 4.11
N PHE A 229 -12.92 -11.45 3.03
CA PHE A 229 -12.25 -12.03 1.86
C PHE A 229 -10.86 -12.56 2.18
N VAL A 230 -10.04 -11.80 2.92
CA VAL A 230 -8.72 -12.27 3.38
C VAL A 230 -8.86 -13.53 4.25
N THR A 231 -9.80 -13.54 5.19
CA THR A 231 -10.02 -14.70 6.08
C THR A 231 -10.42 -15.94 5.28
N VAL A 232 -11.35 -15.79 4.32
CA VAL A 232 -11.78 -16.92 3.47
C VAL A 232 -10.64 -17.41 2.59
N SER A 233 -9.83 -16.50 2.03
CA SER A 233 -8.64 -16.87 1.25
C SER A 233 -7.69 -17.75 2.06
N VAL A 234 -7.31 -17.27 3.25
CA VAL A 234 -6.37 -17.95 4.15
C VAL A 234 -6.91 -19.28 4.63
N CYS A 235 -8.19 -19.35 5.00
CA CYS A 235 -8.81 -20.60 5.42
C CYS A 235 -8.79 -21.65 4.30
N ASN A 236 -9.09 -21.26 3.05
CA ASN A 236 -9.05 -22.18 1.92
C ASN A 236 -7.62 -22.65 1.59
N GLU A 237 -6.65 -21.76 1.72
CA GLU A 237 -5.25 -22.10 1.57
C GLU A 237 -4.79 -23.10 2.65
N TRP A 238 -5.14 -22.87 3.92
CA TRP A 238 -4.81 -23.80 5.00
C TRP A 238 -5.46 -25.16 4.79
N LEU A 239 -6.71 -25.20 4.31
CA LEU A 239 -7.39 -26.44 3.96
C LEU A 239 -6.71 -27.18 2.81
N TYR A 240 -6.22 -26.45 1.80
CA TYR A 240 -5.45 -27.01 0.69
C TYR A 240 -4.17 -27.70 1.18
N PHE A 241 -3.44 -27.09 2.12
CA PHE A 241 -2.25 -27.71 2.72
C PHE A 241 -2.59 -28.85 3.68
N ALA A 242 -3.59 -28.69 4.55
CA ALA A 242 -3.96 -29.69 5.54
C ALA A 242 -4.41 -31.02 4.92
N LYS A 243 -4.95 -30.98 3.69
CA LYS A 243 -5.39 -32.16 2.94
C LYS A 243 -4.42 -32.60 1.84
N GLY A 244 -3.14 -32.20 1.93
CA GLY A 244 -2.09 -32.72 1.05
C GLY A 244 -2.23 -32.34 -0.42
N HIS A 245 -2.71 -31.13 -0.73
CA HIS A 245 -2.86 -30.60 -2.10
C HIS A 245 -3.90 -31.28 -2.99
N GLU A 246 -4.70 -32.20 -2.46
CA GLU A 246 -5.73 -32.93 -3.23
C GLU A 246 -6.93 -32.05 -3.64
N PHE A 247 -7.11 -30.89 -2.99
CA PHE A 247 -8.26 -30.01 -3.17
C PHE A 247 -7.93 -28.79 -4.03
N GLU A 248 -7.72 -28.99 -5.34
CA GLU A 248 -7.47 -27.90 -6.31
C GLU A 248 -8.59 -26.84 -6.32
N ILE A 249 -9.81 -27.21 -5.91
CA ILE A 249 -10.92 -26.27 -5.75
C ILE A 249 -10.66 -25.25 -4.64
N CYS A 250 -10.10 -25.68 -3.50
CA CYS A 250 -9.75 -24.77 -2.40
C CYS A 250 -8.69 -23.76 -2.84
N ASP A 251 -7.75 -24.17 -3.67
CA ASP A 251 -6.75 -23.29 -4.25
C ASP A 251 -7.37 -22.19 -5.13
N LYS A 252 -8.26 -22.57 -6.05
CA LYS A 252 -8.96 -21.61 -6.93
C LYS A 252 -9.86 -20.67 -6.14
N ILE A 253 -10.54 -21.17 -5.11
CA ILE A 253 -11.35 -20.34 -4.20
C ILE A 253 -10.45 -19.35 -3.45
N GLY A 254 -9.31 -19.81 -2.92
CA GLY A 254 -8.32 -18.96 -2.25
C GLY A 254 -7.91 -17.78 -3.12
N ALA A 255 -7.41 -18.07 -4.32
CA ALA A 255 -6.99 -17.05 -5.29
C ALA A 255 -8.12 -16.08 -5.70
N ALA A 256 -9.37 -16.58 -5.84
CA ALA A 256 -10.51 -15.71 -6.13
C ALA A 256 -10.81 -14.74 -4.97
N PHE A 257 -10.72 -15.21 -3.72
CA PHE A 257 -10.95 -14.37 -2.54
C PHE A 257 -9.79 -13.42 -2.26
N GLU A 258 -8.55 -13.80 -2.60
CA GLU A 258 -7.39 -12.91 -2.61
C GLU A 258 -7.62 -11.74 -3.58
N PHE A 259 -8.02 -12.02 -4.82
CA PHE A 259 -8.37 -10.99 -5.80
C PHE A 259 -9.52 -10.07 -5.31
N LEU A 260 -10.56 -10.63 -4.69
CA LEU A 260 -11.65 -9.82 -4.11
C LEU A 260 -11.18 -8.95 -2.93
N ALA A 261 -10.21 -9.44 -2.16
CA ALA A 261 -9.59 -8.67 -1.10
C ALA A 261 -8.75 -7.51 -1.67
N GLU A 262 -7.97 -7.73 -2.73
CA GLU A 262 -7.24 -6.67 -3.45
C GLU A 262 -8.20 -5.61 -4.01
N CYS A 263 -9.31 -6.03 -4.63
CA CYS A 263 -10.35 -5.12 -5.10
C CYS A 263 -10.92 -4.27 -3.95
N SER A 264 -11.18 -4.89 -2.80
CA SER A 264 -11.70 -4.20 -1.62
C SER A 264 -10.67 -3.24 -1.02
N CYS A 265 -9.39 -3.60 -1.03
CA CYS A 265 -8.29 -2.72 -0.66
C CYS A 265 -8.23 -1.48 -1.57
N CYS A 266 -8.34 -1.67 -2.89
CA CYS A 266 -8.41 -0.58 -3.85
C CYS A 266 -9.61 0.34 -3.60
N LEU A 267 -10.79 -0.23 -3.31
CA LEU A 267 -11.98 0.54 -2.96
C LEU A 267 -11.82 1.32 -1.65
N LEU A 268 -11.20 0.75 -0.62
CA LEU A 268 -10.86 1.47 0.61
C LEU A 268 -10.01 2.70 0.31
N ILE A 269 -8.98 2.54 -0.52
CA ILE A 269 -8.08 3.62 -0.90
C ILE A 269 -8.79 4.66 -1.76
N ILE A 270 -9.66 4.26 -2.71
CA ILE A 270 -10.41 5.20 -3.55
C ILE A 270 -11.44 5.99 -2.70
N TRP A 271 -12.25 5.31 -1.89
CA TRP A 271 -13.36 5.93 -1.17
C TRP A 271 -12.95 6.82 0.01
N GLN A 272 -11.68 6.81 0.39
CA GLN A 272 -11.18 7.78 1.36
C GLN A 272 -11.04 9.18 0.77
N PHE A 273 -10.96 9.33 -0.57
CA PHE A 273 -10.82 10.63 -1.21
C PHE A 273 -12.17 11.33 -1.25
N GLN A 274 -12.21 12.54 -0.68
CA GLN A 274 -13.40 13.37 -0.63
C GLN A 274 -13.16 14.68 -1.38
N MET A 275 -14.20 15.20 -2.03
CA MET A 275 -14.11 16.54 -2.61
C MET A 275 -13.82 17.55 -1.48
N PRO A 276 -12.92 18.52 -1.71
CA PRO A 276 -12.71 19.58 -0.74
C PRO A 276 -14.05 20.29 -0.50
N SER A 277 -14.50 20.31 0.76
CA SER A 277 -15.76 20.99 1.09
C SER A 277 -15.57 22.48 0.82
N LYS A 278 -16.13 22.98 -0.29
CA LYS A 278 -16.17 24.42 -0.57
C LYS A 278 -17.14 25.12 0.39
N THR A 279 -16.78 25.31 1.67
CA THR A 279 -17.43 26.24 2.62
C THR A 279 -16.80 26.08 4.01
N LYS A 280 -16.49 27.14 4.77
CA LYS A 280 -17.22 28.39 4.92
C LYS A 280 -16.31 29.60 4.67
N LYS A 281 -16.77 30.56 3.85
CA LYS A 281 -16.33 31.96 3.99
C LYS A 281 -16.50 32.33 5.48
N PRO A 282 -15.51 32.94 6.14
CA PRO A 282 -15.78 33.55 7.43
C PRO A 282 -16.92 34.54 7.20
N ASN A 283 -18.01 34.38 7.96
CA ASN A 283 -19.04 35.41 8.02
C ASN A 283 -18.30 36.72 8.32
N SER A 284 -18.27 37.62 7.34
CA SER A 284 -17.98 39.03 7.58
C SER A 284 -19.08 39.51 8.51
N VAL A 285 -18.78 39.52 9.81
CA VAL A 285 -19.56 40.24 10.79
C VAL A 285 -19.41 41.71 10.42
N LEU A 286 -20.50 42.26 9.88
CA LEU A 286 -20.77 43.69 9.80
C LEU A 286 -20.83 44.26 11.21
#